data_AF-A0A1V5NRB9-F1
#
_entry.id   AF-A0A1V5NRB9-F1
#
_cell.length_a   1.000
_cell.length_b   1.000
_cell.length_c   1.000
_cell.angle_alpha   90.00
_cell.angle_beta   90.00
_cell.angle_gamma   90.00
#
_symmetry.space_group_name_H-M   'P 1'
#
loop_
_entity.id
_entity.type
_entity.pdbx_description
1 polymer ?
#
loop_
_entity_poly.entity_id
_entity_poly.type
_entity_poly.pdbx_seq_one_letter_code
_entity_poly.pdbx_strand_id
1 'polypeptide(L)'
;MAIAQADQQQVDRGSSPWQLDPLQVALTYVNLKMTPTGIQDEPQIPFSAFELAANNGDQAVIDVARGPIKKVYLEQLIRKDESGIWSVVGYDPR
;
A
#
# COMPACT_ATOMS: atom_id res chain seq x y z
N MET A 1 9.24 3.79 -12.20
CA MET A 1 8.72 2.59 -12.90
C MET A 1 9.62 1.37 -12.73
N ALA A 2 10.95 1.47 -12.87
CA ALA A 2 11.88 0.33 -12.71
C ALA A 2 11.76 -0.42 -11.36
N ILE A 3 11.53 0.29 -10.25
CA ILE A 3 11.34 -0.32 -8.92
C ILE A 3 10.07 -1.19 -8.92
N ALA A 4 8.93 -0.66 -9.36
CA ALA A 4 7.68 -1.42 -9.44
C ALA A 4 7.80 -2.66 -10.36
N GLN A 5 8.60 -2.59 -11.42
CA GLN A 5 8.89 -3.76 -12.27
C GLN A 5 9.70 -4.83 -11.51
N ALA A 6 10.72 -4.42 -10.75
CA ALA A 6 11.52 -5.33 -9.95
C ALA A 6 10.68 -5.96 -8.82
N ASP A 7 9.81 -5.19 -8.18
CA ASP A 7 8.91 -5.66 -7.14
C ASP A 7 7.86 -6.64 -7.70
N GLN A 8 7.30 -6.35 -8.88
CA GLN A 8 6.42 -7.29 -9.58
C GLN A 8 7.13 -8.62 -9.86
N GLN A 9 8.40 -8.59 -10.30
CA GLN A 9 9.20 -9.81 -10.51
C GLN A 9 9.52 -10.56 -9.21
N GLN A 10 9.57 -9.88 -8.05
CA GLN A 10 9.71 -10.54 -6.77
C GLN A 10 8.41 -11.27 -6.39
N VAL A 11 7.26 -10.61 -6.57
CA VAL A 11 5.94 -11.21 -6.34
C VAL A 11 5.66 -12.38 -7.27
N ASP A 12 5.99 -12.25 -8.56
CA ASP A 12 5.85 -13.34 -9.53
C ASP A 12 6.70 -14.57 -9.15
N ARG A 13 7.79 -14.37 -8.40
CA ARG A 13 8.63 -15.45 -7.83
C ARG A 13 8.16 -15.92 -6.45
N GLY A 14 6.99 -15.48 -5.99
CA GLY A 14 6.38 -15.85 -4.72
C GLY A 14 6.88 -15.06 -3.50
N SER A 15 7.65 -13.99 -3.70
CA SER A 15 8.16 -13.15 -2.60
C SER A 15 7.22 -11.97 -2.33
N SER A 16 7.14 -11.47 -1.10
CA SER A 16 6.37 -10.25 -0.76
C SER A 16 4.87 -10.24 -1.14
N PRO A 17 4.10 -11.31 -0.84
CA PRO A 17 2.67 -11.39 -1.23
C PRO A 17 1.79 -10.26 -0.67
N TRP A 18 2.24 -9.58 0.39
CA TRP A 18 1.57 -8.42 0.96
C TRP A 18 1.40 -7.26 -0.03
N GLN A 19 2.23 -7.18 -1.08
CA GLN A 19 2.12 -6.13 -2.11
C GLN A 19 0.91 -6.33 -3.04
N LEU A 20 0.25 -7.50 -3.00
CA LEU A 20 -0.95 -7.81 -3.77
C LEU A 20 -2.24 -7.27 -3.12
N ASP A 21 -2.18 -6.87 -1.86
CA ASP A 21 -3.31 -6.33 -1.11
C ASP A 21 -3.16 -4.81 -0.92
N PRO A 22 -4.06 -3.98 -1.48
CA PRO A 22 -3.95 -2.52 -1.38
C PRO A 22 -4.07 -2.03 0.08
N LEU A 23 -4.77 -2.76 0.96
CA LEU A 23 -4.85 -2.41 2.38
C LEU A 23 -3.51 -2.62 3.08
N GLN A 24 -2.82 -3.74 2.82
CA GLN A 24 -1.49 -3.98 3.39
C GLN A 24 -0.43 -3.02 2.85
N VAL A 25 -0.52 -2.64 1.57
CA VAL A 25 0.37 -1.61 1.02
C VAL A 25 0.13 -0.26 1.69
N ALA A 26 -1.14 0.15 1.89
CA ALA A 26 -1.46 1.39 2.59
C ALA A 26 -1.03 1.35 4.07
N LEU A 27 -1.25 0.24 4.78
CA LEU A 27 -0.79 0.03 6.16
C LEU A 27 0.72 0.28 6.27
N THR A 28 1.49 -0.40 5.41
CA THR A 28 2.95 -0.31 5.39
C THR A 28 3.41 1.11 5.10
N TYR A 29 2.82 1.75 4.08
CA TYR A 29 3.17 3.12 3.69
C TYR A 29 2.95 4.13 4.81
N VAL A 30 1.77 4.12 5.43
CA VAL A 30 1.41 5.08 6.49
C VAL A 30 2.30 4.88 7.72
N ASN A 31 2.56 3.64 8.12
CA ASN A 31 3.39 3.37 9.30
C ASN A 31 4.87 3.72 9.06
N LEU A 32 5.41 3.48 7.86
CA LEU A 32 6.77 3.91 7.50
C LEU A 32 6.92 5.43 7.49
N LYS A 33 5.87 6.19 7.18
CA LYS A 33 5.90 7.66 7.27
C LYS A 33 6.04 8.17 8.70
N MET A 34 5.57 7.41 9.69
CA MET A 34 5.69 7.74 11.11
C MET A 34 6.95 7.17 11.76
N THR A 35 7.58 6.19 11.11
CA THR A 35 8.76 5.48 11.62
C THR A 35 9.93 5.65 10.64
N PRO A 36 10.65 6.80 10.67
CA PRO A 36 11.72 7.08 9.72
C PRO A 36 12.89 6.09 9.78
N THR A 37 13.01 5.33 10.87
CA THR A 37 13.99 4.23 11.05
C THR A 37 13.44 2.85 10.68
N GLY A 38 12.21 2.77 10.17
CA GLY A 38 11.49 1.53 9.89
C GLY A 38 10.62 1.05 11.05
N ILE A 39 9.73 0.10 10.75
CA ILE A 39 8.82 -0.54 11.70
C ILE A 39 9.60 -1.67 12.39
N GLN A 40 9.94 -1.52 13.66
CA GLN A 40 10.72 -2.52 14.43
C GLN A 40 9.84 -3.42 15.31
N ASP A 41 8.71 -2.89 15.78
CA ASP A 41 7.72 -3.59 16.61
C ASP A 41 6.38 -3.66 15.87
N GLU A 42 5.26 -3.44 16.57
CA GLU A 42 3.95 -3.34 15.95
C GLU A 42 3.76 -2.03 15.17
N PRO A 43 2.93 -2.04 14.11
CA PRO A 43 2.50 -0.82 13.44
C PRO A 43 1.86 0.15 14.44
N GLN A 44 2.33 1.40 14.47
CA GLN A 44 1.77 2.46 15.31
C GLN A 44 0.30 2.77 14.96
N ILE A 45 -0.06 2.67 13.68
CA ILE A 45 -1.44 2.73 13.22
C ILE A 45 -1.92 1.31 12.93
N PRO A 46 -2.92 0.80 13.67
CA PRO A 46 -3.38 -0.57 13.52
C PRO A 46 -4.15 -0.76 12.21
N PHE A 47 -4.20 -2.00 11.71
CA PHE A 47 -4.93 -2.36 10.49
C PHE A 47 -6.41 -1.94 10.52
N SER A 48 -7.07 -2.00 11.68
CA SER A 48 -8.47 -1.57 11.85
C SER A 48 -8.72 -0.09 11.61
N ALA A 49 -7.69 0.73 11.45
CA ALA A 49 -7.80 2.13 11.07
C ALA A 49 -7.81 2.36 9.56
N PHE A 50 -7.72 1.31 8.74
CA PHE A 50 -7.68 1.37 7.28
C PHE A 50 -8.94 0.74 6.69
N GLU A 51 -9.56 1.43 5.75
CA GLU A 51 -10.79 0.98 5.10
C GLU A 51 -10.69 1.16 3.58
N LEU A 52 -11.11 0.16 2.82
CA LEU A 52 -11.16 0.21 1.36
C LEU A 52 -12.34 1.07 0.93
N ALA A 53 -12.08 2.34 0.60
CA ALA A 53 -13.12 3.29 0.20
C ALA A 53 -13.56 3.07 -1.26
N ALA A 54 -12.63 2.68 -2.13
CA ALA A 54 -12.92 2.34 -3.53
C ALA A 54 -11.86 1.37 -4.08
N ASN A 55 -12.27 0.47 -4.97
CA ASN A 55 -11.38 -0.39 -5.74
C ASN A 55 -12.07 -0.80 -7.06
N ASN A 56 -11.41 -0.59 -8.19
CA ASN A 56 -11.92 -0.98 -9.51
C ASN A 56 -11.04 -2.04 -10.22
N GLY A 57 -10.10 -2.67 -9.52
CA GLY A 57 -9.12 -3.61 -10.07
C GLY A 57 -7.82 -2.93 -10.50
N ASP A 58 -7.86 -1.67 -10.94
CA ASP A 58 -6.69 -0.95 -11.45
C ASP A 58 -6.20 0.16 -10.51
N GLN A 59 -7.14 0.74 -9.77
CA GLN A 59 -6.98 1.85 -8.84
C GLN A 59 -7.74 1.53 -7.54
N ALA A 60 -7.15 1.93 -6.42
CA ALA A 60 -7.76 1.79 -5.11
C ALA A 60 -7.56 3.06 -4.28
N VAL A 61 -8.54 3.34 -3.42
CA VAL A 61 -8.51 4.43 -2.44
C VAL A 61 -8.73 3.83 -1.08
N ILE A 62 -7.80 4.10 -0.16
CA ILE A 62 -7.87 3.67 1.23
C ILE A 62 -8.11 4.89 2.12
N ASP A 63 -9.15 4.84 2.93
CA ASP A 63 -9.39 5.80 4.01
C ASP A 63 -8.61 5.38 5.25
N VAL A 64 -8.03 6.38 5.94
CA VAL A 64 -7.19 6.19 7.12
C VAL A 64 -7.75 7.01 8.28
N ALA A 65 -8.24 6.32 9.31
CA ALA A 65 -8.92 6.95 10.44
C ALA A 65 -7.95 7.70 11.36
N ARG A 66 -6.69 7.24 11.48
CA ARG A 66 -5.69 7.72 12.45
C ARG A 66 -4.35 8.06 11.79
N GLY A 67 -3.62 8.99 12.39
CA GLY A 67 -2.29 9.40 11.94
C GLY A 67 -2.30 10.62 11.00
N PRO A 68 -1.14 10.95 10.41
CA PRO A 68 -0.94 12.18 9.63
C PRO A 68 -1.45 12.09 8.19
N ILE A 69 -1.95 10.93 7.76
CA ILE A 69 -2.47 10.67 6.41
C ILE A 69 -3.94 10.33 6.54
N LYS A 70 -4.78 10.93 5.71
CA LYS A 70 -6.23 10.72 5.66
C LYS A 70 -6.65 9.75 4.57
N LYS A 71 -6.01 9.82 3.39
CA LYS A 71 -6.29 8.96 2.24
C LYS A 71 -5.01 8.49 1.58
N VAL A 72 -5.00 7.27 1.06
CA VAL A 72 -3.92 6.74 0.22
C VAL A 72 -4.50 6.30 -1.12
N TYR A 73 -3.84 6.69 -2.21
CA TYR A 73 -4.21 6.34 -3.57
C TYR A 73 -3.21 5.33 -4.12
N LEU A 74 -3.72 4.21 -4.62
CA LEU A 74 -2.90 3.13 -5.15
C LEU A 74 -3.31 2.77 -6.57
N GLU A 75 -2.32 2.35 -7.36
CA GLU A 75 -2.54 1.80 -8.69
C GLU A 75 -1.66 0.58 -8.93
N GLN A 76 -2.16 -0.37 -9.71
CA GLN A 76 -1.30 -1.43 -10.22
C GLN A 76 -0.54 -0.95 -11.45
N LEU A 77 0.73 -0.56 -11.32
CA LEU A 77 1.44 0.13 -12.42
C LEU A 77 1.96 -0.80 -13.53
N ILE A 78 2.12 -2.09 -13.25
CA ILE A 78 2.79 -3.04 -14.16
C ILE A 78 1.82 -4.04 -14.79
N ARG A 79 0.90 -4.57 -14.00
CA ARG A 79 -0.09 -5.59 -14.40
C ARG A 79 -1.43 -5.24 -13.77
N LYS A 80 -2.52 -5.32 -14.53
CA LYS A 80 -3.87 -4.85 -14.16
C LYS A 80 -4.82 -6.00 -13.83
N ASP A 81 -4.30 -7.02 -13.14
CA ASP A 81 -5.05 -8.21 -12.75
C ASP A 81 -4.74 -8.56 -11.29
N GLU A 82 -5.33 -9.64 -10.76
CA GLU A 82 -5.19 -10.05 -9.36
C GLU A 82 -3.75 -10.32 -8.92
N SER A 83 -2.82 -10.52 -9.86
CA SER A 83 -1.39 -10.72 -9.58
C SER A 83 -0.57 -9.42 -9.67
N GLY A 84 -1.19 -8.30 -10.01
CA GLY A 84 -0.56 -6.99 -10.06
C GLY A 84 -0.25 -6.42 -8.68
N ILE A 85 0.97 -5.94 -8.48
CA ILE A 85 1.32 -5.24 -7.24
C ILE A 85 0.64 -3.88 -7.15
N TRP A 86 0.21 -3.50 -5.96
CA TRP A 86 -0.30 -2.16 -5.69
C TRP A 86 0.85 -1.21 -5.35
N SER A 87 0.89 -0.06 -6.02
CA SER A 87 1.88 1.01 -5.78
C SER A 87 1.17 2.27 -5.30
N VAL A 88 1.69 2.89 -4.23
CA VAL A 88 1.18 4.20 -3.79
C VAL A 88 1.56 5.27 -4.81
N VAL A 89 0.56 5.96 -5.35
CA VAL A 89 0.74 7.05 -6.33
C VAL A 89 0.43 8.43 -5.74
N GLY A 90 -0.21 8.49 -4.58
CA GLY A 90 -0.53 9.73 -3.89
C GLY A 90 -1.14 9.50 -2.50
N TYR A 91 -1.28 10.58 -1.74
CA TYR A 91 -1.97 10.57 -0.45
C TYR A 91 -2.46 11.97 -0.08
N ASP A 92 -3.49 12.04 0.75
CA ASP A 92 -3.95 13.29 1.37
C ASP A 92 -3.41 13.39 2.80
N PRO A 93 -2.64 14.45 3.15
CA PRO A 93 -2.25 14.71 4.52
C PRO A 93 -3.44 15.20 5.36
N ARG A 94 -3.28 15.17 6.69
CA ARG A 94 -4.21 15.76 7.65
C ARG A 94 -3.58 16.94 8.37
#